data_AF-A0A527IQF6-F1
#
_entry.id   AF-A0A527IQF6-F1
#
_cell.length_a   1.000
_cell.length_b   1.000
_cell.length_c   1.000
_cell.angle_alpha   90.00
_cell.angle_beta   90.00
_cell.angle_gamma   90.00
#
_symmetry.space_group_name_H-M   'P 1'
#
loop_
_entity.id
_entity.type
_entity.pdbx_description
1 polymer ?
#
loop_
_entity_poly.entity_id
_entity_poly.type
_entity_poly.pdbx_seq_one_letter_code
_entity_poly.pdbx_strand_id
1 'polypeptide(L)'
;LKLLLDLQKEENVAYLFITHDLATVKSIADSIAVMYRGEVVRYGPKSQVLSPPFDAYTDLLLSSVPEMEIGWLEKAIKGRRMTSAGN
;
A
#
# COMPACT_ATOMS: atom_id res chain seq x y z
N LEU A 1 14.90 2.65 3.82
CA LEU A 1 13.97 2.54 4.97
C LEU A 1 14.57 1.85 6.19
N LYS A 2 15.42 0.82 6.04
CA LYS A 2 16.08 0.12 7.18
C LYS A 2 16.81 1.06 8.16
N LEU A 3 17.63 1.98 7.63
CA LEU A 3 18.37 2.96 8.45
C LEU A 3 17.46 3.79 9.38
N LEU A 4 16.30 4.24 8.89
CA LEU A 4 15.38 5.03 9.70
C LEU A 4 14.82 4.19 10.85
N LEU A 5 14.41 2.95 10.58
CA LEU A 5 13.89 2.04 11.61
C LEU A 5 14.95 1.67 12.66
N ASP A 6 16.21 1.56 12.27
CA ASP A 6 17.31 1.30 13.19
C ASP A 6 17.54 2.53 14.08
N LEU A 7 17.60 3.73 13.51
CA LEU A 7 17.75 4.98 14.26
C LEU A 7 16.58 5.25 15.21
N GLN A 8 15.35 4.91 14.81
CA GLN A 8 14.17 5.03 15.67
C GLN A 8 14.35 4.28 16.99
N LYS A 9 14.93 3.07 16.92
CA LYS A 9 15.16 2.20 18.08
C LYS A 9 16.34 2.68 18.92
N GLU A 10 17.40 3.15 18.27
CA GLU A 10 18.61 3.65 18.95
C GLU A 10 18.32 4.94 19.72
N GLU A 11 17.60 5.89 19.10
CA GLU A 11 17.34 7.21 19.66
C GLU A 11 16.02 7.29 20.46
N ASN A 12 15.24 6.20 20.48
CA ASN A 12 13.93 6.12 21.15
C ASN A 12 12.97 7.26 20.75
N VAL A 13 12.87 7.52 19.46
CA VAL A 13 12.05 8.59 18.88
C VAL A 13 10.78 8.06 18.21
N ALA A 14 9.75 8.89 18.16
CA ALA A 14 8.54 8.61 17.39
C ALA A 14 8.66 9.21 15.97
N TYR A 15 8.18 8.46 14.97
CA TYR A 15 8.10 8.95 13.59
C TYR A 15 6.66 9.04 13.12
N LEU A 16 6.37 10.16 12.45
CA LEU A 16 5.14 10.38 11.71
C LEU A 16 5.47 10.44 10.22
N PHE A 17 4.98 9.47 9.47
CA PHE A 17 5.11 9.43 8.01
C PHE A 17 3.78 9.82 7.36
N ILE A 18 3.83 10.77 6.42
CA ILE A 18 2.68 11.20 5.62
C ILE A 18 2.99 10.88 4.16
N THR A 19 2.20 10.00 3.56
CA THR A 19 2.36 9.57 2.16
C THR A 19 1.03 9.10 1.58
N HIS A 20 0.95 9.05 0.26
CA HIS A 20 -0.14 8.46 -0.49
C HIS A 20 0.11 6.98 -0.85
N ASP A 21 1.34 6.48 -0.65
CA ASP A 21 1.71 5.10 -0.95
C ASP A 21 1.51 4.18 0.26
N LEU A 22 0.47 3.35 0.18
CA LEU A 22 0.13 2.40 1.23
C LEU A 22 1.13 1.24 1.37
N ALA A 23 1.90 0.89 0.34
CA ALA A 23 2.92 -0.17 0.43
C ALA A 23 4.09 0.26 1.32
N THR A 24 4.51 1.52 1.20
CA THR A 24 5.50 2.10 2.10
C THR A 24 4.98 2.09 3.54
N VAL A 25 3.74 2.56 3.77
CA VAL A 25 3.13 2.59 5.11
C VAL A 25 3.04 1.20 5.73
N LYS A 26 2.60 0.19 4.96
CA LYS A 26 2.51 -1.22 5.41
C LYS A 26 3.84 -1.76 5.93
N SER A 27 4.95 -1.30 5.34
CA SER A 27 6.29 -1.80 5.63
C SER A 27 6.91 -1.16 6.88
N ILE A 28 6.54 0.07 7.23
CA ILE A 28 7.25 0.85 8.26
C ILE A 28 6.39 1.28 9.45
N ALA A 29 5.07 1.41 9.28
CA ALA A 29 4.21 1.97 10.31
C ALA A 29 3.66 0.86 11.23
N ASP A 30 3.56 1.16 12.52
CA ASP A 30 2.86 0.29 13.47
C ASP A 30 1.35 0.57 13.47
N SER A 31 0.99 1.86 13.41
CA SER A 31 -0.37 2.37 13.33
C SER A 31 -0.56 3.23 12.09
N ILE A 32 -1.76 3.21 11.53
CA ILE A 32 -2.10 3.91 10.29
C ILE A 32 -3.33 4.78 10.53
N ALA A 33 -3.28 6.02 10.05
CA ALA A 33 -4.43 6.90 9.92
C ALA A 33 -4.68 7.15 8.43
N VAL A 34 -5.89 6.89 7.95
CA VAL A 34 -6.33 7.31 6.62
C VAL A 34 -7.16 8.57 6.79
N MET A 35 -6.81 9.61 6.03
CA MET A 35 -7.52 10.89 6.04
C MET A 35 -8.14 11.16 4.69
N TYR A 36 -9.37 11.68 4.69
CA TYR A 36 -10.04 12.16 3.49
C TYR A 36 -10.73 13.49 3.80
N ARG A 37 -10.47 14.51 2.96
CA ARG A 37 -11.06 15.86 3.10
C ARG A 37 -10.90 16.48 4.50
N GLY A 38 -9.76 16.23 5.15
CA GLY A 38 -9.44 16.78 6.47
C GLY A 38 -9.97 15.96 7.66
N GLU A 39 -10.68 14.86 7.40
CA GLU A 39 -11.20 13.99 8.46
C GLU A 39 -10.45 12.65 8.49
N VAL A 40 -10.22 12.12 9.69
CA VAL A 40 -9.69 10.77 9.87
C VAL A 40 -10.83 9.78 9.63
N VAL A 41 -10.80 9.11 8.48
CA VAL A 41 -11.84 8.13 8.11
C VAL A 41 -11.54 6.74 8.67
N ARG A 42 -10.27 6.46 8.99
CA ARG A 42 -9.84 5.18 9.55
C ARG A 42 -8.60 5.36 10.40
N TYR A 43 -8.54 4.71 11.55
CA TYR A 43 -7.37 4.72 12.43
C TYR A 43 -7.23 3.39 13.19
N GLY A 44 -6.00 2.91 13.34
CA GLY A 44 -5.72 1.72 14.14
C GLY A 44 -4.40 1.03 13.78
N PRO A 45 -4.13 -0.16 14.34
CA PRO A 45 -2.97 -0.96 13.98
C PRO A 45 -3.03 -1.35 12.50
N LYS A 46 -1.87 -1.47 11.85
CA LYS A 46 -1.79 -1.75 10.40
C LYS A 46 -2.59 -2.98 9.96
N SER A 47 -2.66 -4.01 10.80
CA SER A 47 -3.38 -5.26 10.52
C SER A 47 -4.89 -5.04 10.43
N GLN A 48 -5.43 -4.12 11.23
CA GLN A 48 -6.86 -3.80 11.21
C GLN A 48 -7.18 -2.82 10.09
N VAL A 49 -6.35 -1.78 9.93
CA VAL A 49 -6.60 -0.71 8.94
C VAL A 49 -6.54 -1.25 7.51
N LEU A 50 -5.60 -2.16 7.23
CA LEU A 50 -5.38 -2.78 5.92
C LEU A 50 -6.18 -4.08 5.72
N SER A 51 -7.17 -4.36 6.56
CA SER A 51 -8.08 -5.49 6.38
C SER A 51 -9.47 -5.04 5.88
N PRO A 52 -10.11 -5.82 4.98
CA PRO A 52 -11.49 -5.57 4.57
C PRO A 52 -12.46 -5.66 5.76
N PRO A 53 -13.62 -4.97 5.69
CA PRO A 53 -14.08 -4.11 4.60
C PRO A 53 -13.38 -2.73 4.59
N PHE A 54 -13.16 -2.18 3.39
CA PHE A 54 -12.55 -0.87 3.19
C PHE A 54 -13.62 0.21 2.96
N ASP A 55 -13.33 1.44 3.36
CA ASP A 55 -14.08 2.61 2.90
C ASP A 55 -13.69 2.94 1.45
N ALA A 56 -14.61 3.54 0.69
CA ALA A 56 -14.44 3.77 -0.75
C ALA A 56 -13.15 4.52 -1.11
N TYR A 57 -12.68 5.40 -0.22
CA TYR A 57 -11.43 6.12 -0.42
C TYR A 57 -10.19 5.25 -0.12
N THR A 58 -10.22 4.48 0.97
CA THR A 58 -9.16 3.48 1.25
C THR A 58 -9.06 2.44 0.15
N ASP A 59 -10.18 1.99 -0.43
CA ASP A 59 -10.19 1.11 -1.61
C ASP A 59 -9.49 1.75 -2.83
N LEU A 60 -9.78 3.02 -3.10
CA LEU A 60 -9.12 3.76 -4.18
C LEU A 60 -7.60 3.88 -3.96
N LEU A 61 -7.18 4.18 -2.72
CA LEU A 61 -5.76 4.23 -2.36
C LEU A 61 -5.09 2.86 -2.51
N LEU A 62 -5.74 1.80 -2.05
CA LEU A 62 -5.27 0.42 -2.18
C LEU A 62 -5.15 -0.01 -3.64
N SER A 63 -6.09 0.38 -4.50
CA SER A 63 -6.06 0.09 -5.94
C SER A 63 -4.88 0.74 -6.68
N SER A 64 -4.29 1.79 -6.08
CA SER A 64 -3.12 2.48 -6.62
C SER A 64 -1.81 1.79 -6.23
N VAL A 65 -1.85 0.81 -5.31
CA VAL A 65 -0.68 0.03 -4.91
C VAL A 65 -0.43 -1.06 -5.95
N PRO A 66 0.78 -1.12 -6.56
CA PRO A 66 1.12 -2.19 -7.49
C PRO A 66 1.10 -3.54 -6.77
N GLU A 67 0.19 -4.43 -7.17
CA GLU A 67 0.26 -5.82 -6.74
C GLU A 67 1.43 -6.51 -7.46
N MET A 68 2.38 -7.06 -6.70
CA MET A 68 3.30 -8.05 -7.25
C MET A 68 2.52 -9.34 -7.50
N GLU A 69 1.82 -9.42 -8.63
CA GLU A 69 1.24 -10.68 -9.09
C GLU A 69 2.35 -11.65 -9.52
N ILE A 70 2.57 -12.72 -8.75
CA ILE A 70 3.37 -13.85 -9.23
C ILE A 70 2.64 -14.45 -10.44
N GLY A 71 3.27 -14.46 -11.61
CA GLY A 71 2.65 -14.88 -12.87
C GLY A 71 2.23 -13.74 -13.81
N TRP A 72 2.55 -12.48 -13.47
CA TRP A 72 2.18 -11.31 -14.29
C TRP A 72 2.80 -11.35 -15.69
N LEU A 73 4.02 -11.88 -15.82
CA LEU A 73 4.76 -11.95 -17.08
C LEU A 73 4.11 -12.96 -18.04
N GLU A 74 3.68 -14.10 -17.54
CA GLU A 74 2.95 -15.13 -18.27
C GLU A 74 1.61 -14.60 -18.79
N LYS A 75 0.86 -13.86 -17.95
CA LYS A 75 -0.38 -13.17 -18.36
C LYS A 75 -0.11 -12.13 -19.45
N ALA A 76 0.93 -11.30 -19.30
CA ALA A 76 1.29 -10.26 -20.26
C ALA A 76 1.77 -10.82 -21.61
N ILE A 77 2.44 -11.97 -21.62
CA ILE A 77 2.84 -12.68 -22.85
C ILE A 77 1.62 -13.31 -23.53
N LYS A 78 0.68 -13.89 -22.76
CA LYS A 78 -0.54 -14.49 -23.31
C LYS A 78 -1.46 -13.43 -23.95
N GLY A 79 -1.59 -12.25 -23.35
CA GLY A 79 -2.34 -11.13 -23.92
C GLY A 79 -1.81 -10.65 -25.27
N ARG A 80 -0.47 -10.59 -25.44
CA ARG A 80 0.19 -10.16 -26.68
C ARG A 80 0.07 -11.16 -27.83
N ARG A 81 -0.09 -12.46 -27.55
CA ARG A 81 -0.30 -13.49 -28.59
C ARG A 81 -1.72 -13.46 -29.16
N MET A 82 -2.72 -13.08 -28.35
CA MET A 82 -4.11 -12.99 -28.85
C MET A 82 -4.33 -11.80 -29.79
N THR A 83 -3.62 -10.69 -29.60
CA THR A 83 -3.72 -9.51 -30.49
C THR A 83 -3.03 -9.71 -31.84
N SER A 84 -2.10 -10.67 -31.96
CA SER A 84 -1.39 -10.94 -33.21
C SER A 84 -2.04 -12.05 -34.06
N ALA A 85 -3.10 -12.70 -33.57
CA ALA A 85 -3.82 -13.76 -34.27
C ALA A 85 -5.16 -13.29 -34.89
N GLY A 86 -5.47 -12.00 -34.79
CA GLY A 86 -6.64 -11.36 -35.41
C GLY A 86 -6.23 -10.35 -36.46
N ASN A 87 -5.76 -10.84 -37.61
CA ASN A 87 -5.77 -10.16 -38.91
C ASN A 87 -5.70 -11.23 -40.01
#